data_AF-A0A3A0DXE1-F1
#
_entry.id   AF-A0A3A0DXE1-F1
#
_cell.length_a   1.000
_cell.length_b   1.000
_cell.length_c   1.000
_cell.angle_alpha   90.00
_cell.angle_beta   90.00
_cell.angle_gamma   90.00
#
_symmetry.space_group_name_H-M   'P 1'
#
loop_
_entity.id
_entity.type
_entity.pdbx_description
1 polymer ?
#
loop_
_entity_poly.entity_id
_entity_poly.type
_entity_poly.pdbx_seq_one_letter_code
_entity_poly.pdbx_strand_id
1 'polypeptide(L)'
;MPQATFVQVGQAIDYTPGSAVAAGDVVVQGDLVGVAKLSIAANKLGALHVEGVFDFAKANGVSFTVGQILYWDDTANQATATSSGNKQIGKCVRAAGTSDTTVRIRMSQ
;
A
#
# COMPACT_ATOMS: atom_id res chain seq x y z
N MET A 1 9.95 -34.26 -6.26
CA MET A 1 10.50 -33.24 -5.33
C MET A 1 9.40 -32.22 -5.07
N PRO A 2 9.21 -31.73 -3.83
CA PRO A 2 8.20 -30.70 -3.55
C PRO A 2 8.55 -29.41 -4.30
N GLN A 3 7.54 -28.77 -4.92
CA GLN A 3 7.69 -27.56 -5.74
C GLN A 3 7.61 -26.26 -4.93
N ALA A 4 7.06 -26.30 -3.72
CA ALA A 4 6.95 -25.15 -2.83
C ALA A 4 6.92 -25.60 -1.36
N THR A 5 7.37 -24.73 -0.46
CA THR A 5 7.31 -24.91 0.99
C THR A 5 6.63 -23.69 1.59
N PHE A 6 5.73 -23.91 2.55
CA PHE A 6 5.11 -22.82 3.29
C PHE A 6 6.15 -22.06 4.14
N VAL A 7 6.20 -20.74 3.98
CA VAL A 7 7.09 -19.87 4.76
C VAL A 7 6.29 -19.12 5.83
N GLN A 8 5.24 -18.42 5.42
CA GLN A 8 4.40 -17.62 6.31
C GLN A 8 3.03 -17.30 5.69
N VAL A 9 2.11 -16.80 6.50
CA VAL A 9 0.73 -16.41 6.09
C VAL A 9 0.75 -15.31 5.01
N GLY A 10 1.75 -14.43 5.03
CA GLY A 10 1.95 -13.41 3.98
C GLY A 10 1.24 -12.08 4.22
N GLN A 11 0.61 -11.86 5.38
CA GLN A 11 -0.02 -10.57 5.73
C GLN A 11 0.99 -9.42 5.81
N ALA A 12 2.19 -9.74 6.23
CA ALA A 12 3.35 -8.87 6.18
C ALA A 12 4.53 -9.65 5.62
N ILE A 13 5.35 -8.96 4.81
CA ILE A 13 6.55 -9.51 4.19
C ILE A 13 7.76 -8.85 4.84
N ASP A 14 8.77 -9.68 5.13
CA ASP A 14 10.05 -9.22 5.65
C ASP A 14 10.73 -8.29 4.65
N TYR A 15 11.12 -7.11 5.12
CA TYR A 15 11.73 -6.09 4.30
C TYR A 15 12.88 -5.42 5.03
N THR A 16 14.01 -5.28 4.33
CA THR A 16 15.17 -4.55 4.83
C THR A 16 15.42 -3.37 3.90
N PRO A 17 15.05 -2.14 4.31
CA PRO A 17 15.21 -0.97 3.47
C PRO A 17 16.67 -0.50 3.44
N GLY A 18 17.08 0.08 2.31
CA GLY A 18 18.39 0.75 2.20
C GLY A 18 18.45 2.08 2.97
N SER A 19 17.31 2.76 3.13
CA SER A 19 17.14 4.00 3.89
C SER A 19 16.13 3.81 5.03
N ALA A 20 16.03 4.78 5.95
CA ALA A 20 14.98 4.70 6.97
C ALA A 20 13.60 4.87 6.32
N VAL A 21 12.63 4.05 6.72
CA VAL A 21 11.23 4.09 6.28
C VAL A 21 10.39 4.42 7.51
N ALA A 22 9.56 5.46 7.43
CA ALA A 22 8.69 5.84 8.55
C ALA A 22 7.44 4.97 8.61
N ALA A 23 6.79 4.93 9.77
CA ALA A 23 5.47 4.32 9.90
C ALA A 23 4.45 5.06 9.01
N GLY A 24 3.71 4.32 8.20
CA GLY A 24 2.75 4.82 7.22
C GLY A 24 3.31 4.96 5.81
N ASP A 25 4.63 4.88 5.63
CA ASP A 25 5.23 4.98 4.31
C ASP A 25 4.85 3.78 3.44
N VAL A 26 4.54 4.08 2.18
CA VAL A 26 4.28 3.09 1.14
C VAL A 26 5.60 2.76 0.46
N VAL A 27 5.90 1.48 0.36
CA VAL A 27 7.11 0.97 -0.30
C VAL A 27 6.68 0.13 -1.49
N VAL A 28 7.22 0.45 -2.66
CA VAL A 28 6.99 -0.29 -3.90
C VAL A 28 8.23 -1.13 -4.23
N GLN A 29 8.07 -2.44 -4.22
CA GLN A 29 9.08 -3.43 -4.63
C GLN A 29 8.65 -4.09 -5.96
N GLY A 30 8.96 -3.43 -7.09
CA GLY A 30 8.49 -3.87 -8.40
C GLY A 30 6.99 -3.67 -8.55
N ASP A 31 6.22 -4.77 -8.54
CA ASP A 31 4.75 -4.72 -8.53
C ASP A 31 4.15 -4.92 -7.13
N LEU A 32 4.96 -5.31 -6.14
CA LEU A 32 4.51 -5.49 -4.76
C LEU A 32 4.52 -4.15 -4.03
N VAL A 33 3.35 -3.70 -3.60
CA VAL A 33 3.17 -2.50 -2.78
C VAL A 33 2.87 -2.91 -1.35
N GLY A 34 3.70 -2.44 -0.41
CA GLY A 34 3.55 -2.68 1.02
C GLY A 34 3.53 -1.39 1.81
N VAL A 35 2.93 -1.40 3.00
CA VAL A 35 2.90 -0.27 3.93
C VAL A 35 3.69 -0.61 5.18
N ALA A 36 4.61 0.25 5.59
CA ALA A 36 5.34 0.09 6.84
C ALA A 36 4.44 0.44 8.02
N LYS A 37 4.06 -0.53 8.86
CA LYS A 37 3.22 -0.25 10.05
C LYS A 37 4.00 0.42 11.18
N LEU A 38 5.29 0.16 11.26
CA LEU A 38 6.22 0.72 12.23
C LEU A 38 7.41 1.31 11.47
N SER A 39 8.08 2.29 12.05
CA SER A 39 9.30 2.85 11.45
C SER A 39 10.39 1.77 11.39
N ILE A 40 10.98 1.60 10.21
CA ILE A 40 12.05 0.65 9.93
C ILE A 40 13.34 1.45 9.73
N ALA A 41 14.33 1.23 10.59
CA ALA A 41 15.64 1.85 10.42
C ALA A 41 16.36 1.30 9.17
N ALA A 42 17.21 2.14 8.57
CA ALA A 42 18.03 1.72 7.43
C ALA A 42 18.84 0.46 7.77
N ASN A 43 18.88 -0.50 6.85
CA ASN A 43 19.64 -1.76 6.98
C ASN A 43 19.23 -2.62 8.18
N LYS A 44 18.00 -2.46 8.69
CA LYS A 44 17.41 -3.32 9.72
C LYS A 44 16.22 -4.07 9.16
N LEU A 45 16.05 -5.30 9.64
CA LEU A 45 14.88 -6.11 9.30
C LEU A 45 13.63 -5.45 9.89
N GLY A 46 12.67 -5.15 9.02
CA GLY A 46 11.32 -4.75 9.37
C GLY A 46 10.31 -5.54 8.56
N ALA A 47 9.06 -5.09 8.60
CA ALA A 47 7.96 -5.77 7.92
C ALA A 47 7.08 -4.76 7.18
N LEU A 48 6.75 -5.10 5.93
CA LEU A 48 5.78 -4.37 5.12
C LEU A 48 4.47 -5.13 5.10
N HIS A 49 3.39 -4.48 5.51
CA HIS A 49 2.06 -5.06 5.41
C HIS A 49 1.57 -4.95 3.97
N VAL A 50 1.23 -6.10 3.38
CA VAL A 50 0.67 -6.22 2.02
C VAL A 50 -0.82 -6.57 2.05
N GLU A 51 -1.32 -6.95 3.24
CA GLU A 51 -2.74 -7.17 3.51
C GLU A 51 -3.17 -6.31 4.70
N GLY A 52 -4.41 -5.79 4.62
CA GLY A 52 -5.02 -5.02 5.70
C GLY A 52 -5.89 -3.90 5.16
N VAL A 53 -6.36 -3.03 6.06
CA VAL A 53 -7.11 -1.83 5.71
C VAL A 53 -6.31 -0.62 6.19
N PHE A 54 -5.90 0.23 5.26
CA PHE A 54 -5.08 1.41 5.53
C PHE A 54 -5.73 2.66 4.94
N ASP A 55 -5.48 3.80 5.56
CA ASP A 55 -5.90 5.11 5.07
C ASP A 55 -4.75 5.70 4.24
N PHE A 56 -4.93 5.81 2.93
CA PHE A 56 -3.96 6.38 1.99
C PHE A 56 -4.29 7.85 1.70
N ALA A 57 -3.28 8.69 1.49
CA ALA A 57 -3.50 10.05 1.00
C ALA A 57 -4.13 10.04 -0.39
N LYS A 58 -5.01 11.00 -0.69
CA LYS A 58 -5.58 11.18 -2.03
C LYS A 58 -5.51 12.63 -2.49
N ALA A 59 -5.62 12.82 -3.80
CA ALA A 59 -5.70 14.16 -4.38
C ALA A 59 -6.93 14.92 -3.87
N ASN A 60 -6.73 16.19 -3.55
CA ASN A 60 -7.79 17.06 -3.08
C ASN A 60 -8.83 17.26 -4.19
N GLY A 61 -10.12 17.33 -3.84
CA GLY A 61 -11.19 17.45 -4.83
C GLY A 61 -11.53 16.17 -5.60
N VAL A 62 -10.82 15.06 -5.39
CA VAL A 62 -11.16 13.75 -5.97
C VAL A 62 -12.06 12.99 -5.01
N SER A 63 -13.05 12.27 -5.53
CA SER A 63 -13.90 11.38 -4.74
C SER A 63 -13.76 9.93 -5.20
N PHE A 64 -13.95 9.00 -4.28
CA PHE A 64 -13.90 7.57 -4.55
C PHE A 64 -15.12 6.87 -3.96
N THR A 65 -15.61 5.89 -4.69
CA THR A 65 -16.76 5.07 -4.26
C THR A 65 -16.31 3.77 -3.62
N VAL A 66 -17.16 3.17 -2.78
CA VAL A 66 -16.88 1.86 -2.17
C VAL A 66 -16.75 0.79 -3.26
N GLY A 67 -15.75 -0.08 -3.13
CA GLY A 67 -15.45 -1.15 -4.08
C GLY A 67 -14.60 -0.73 -5.28
N GLN A 68 -14.38 0.57 -5.47
CA GLN A 68 -13.54 1.09 -6.54
C GLN A 68 -12.10 0.60 -6.39
N ILE A 69 -11.53 0.07 -7.46
CA ILE A 69 -10.13 -0.32 -7.51
C ILE A 69 -9.28 0.95 -7.57
N LEU A 70 -8.30 1.03 -6.68
CA LEU A 70 -7.37 2.13 -6.60
C LEU A 70 -5.95 1.63 -6.79
N TYR A 71 -5.13 2.57 -7.25
CA TYR A 71 -3.73 2.39 -7.62
C TYR A 71 -2.89 3.39 -6.83
N TRP A 72 -1.63 3.05 -6.58
CA TRP A 72 -0.64 3.93 -5.99
C TRP A 72 0.11 4.67 -7.07
N ASP A 73 0.07 6.01 -6.98
CA ASP A 73 0.92 6.91 -7.73
C ASP A 73 2.14 7.23 -6.88
N ASP A 74 3.27 6.62 -7.22
CA ASP A 74 4.55 6.78 -6.52
C ASP A 74 5.19 8.16 -6.77
N THR A 75 4.79 8.83 -7.85
CA THR A 75 5.28 10.19 -8.15
C THR A 75 4.56 11.23 -7.28
N ALA A 76 3.25 11.09 -7.14
CA ALA A 76 2.42 11.99 -6.33
C ALA A 76 2.32 11.56 -4.86
N ASN A 77 2.77 10.36 -4.50
CA ASN A 77 2.57 9.70 -3.19
C ASN A 77 1.10 9.67 -2.76
N GLN A 78 0.21 9.33 -3.69
CA GLN A 78 -1.24 9.41 -3.51
C GLN A 78 -1.97 8.21 -4.15
N ALA A 79 -3.10 7.84 -3.57
CA ALA A 79 -4.03 6.89 -4.16
C ALA A 79 -4.80 7.55 -5.32
N THR A 80 -4.89 6.84 -6.44
CA THR A 80 -5.55 7.29 -7.67
C THR A 80 -6.42 6.19 -8.29
N ALA A 81 -7.37 6.58 -9.15
CA ALA A 81 -8.14 5.65 -9.96
C ALA A 81 -7.45 5.30 -11.30
N THR A 82 -6.35 5.99 -11.62
CA THR A 82 -5.61 5.80 -12.87
C THR A 82 -4.76 4.54 -12.80
N SER A 83 -5.04 3.56 -13.65
CA SER A 83 -4.29 2.30 -13.73
C SER A 83 -2.98 2.42 -14.50
N SER A 84 -2.95 3.23 -15.57
CA SER A 84 -1.81 3.33 -16.47
C SER A 84 -0.58 3.86 -15.74
N GLY A 85 0.46 3.03 -15.65
CA GLY A 85 1.74 3.40 -15.00
C GLY A 85 1.75 3.28 -13.47
N ASN A 86 0.61 2.99 -12.84
CA ASN A 86 0.47 2.92 -11.39
C ASN A 86 0.25 1.49 -10.91
N LYS A 87 0.61 1.21 -9.65
CA LYS A 87 0.53 -0.14 -9.09
C LYS A 87 -0.78 -0.34 -8.36
N GLN A 88 -1.46 -1.45 -8.60
CA GLN A 88 -2.71 -1.74 -7.92
C GLN A 88 -2.44 -1.93 -6.42
N ILE A 89 -3.19 -1.21 -5.59
CA ILE A 89 -3.07 -1.36 -4.12
C ILE A 89 -4.25 -2.10 -3.52
N GLY A 90 -5.44 -1.95 -4.10
CA GLY A 90 -6.61 -2.67 -3.64
C GLY A 90 -7.91 -1.93 -3.90
N LYS A 91 -8.87 -2.07 -2.99
CA LYS A 91 -10.23 -1.55 -3.15
C LYS A 91 -10.60 -0.60 -2.03
N CYS A 92 -11.26 0.49 -2.39
CA CYS A 92 -11.86 1.43 -1.47
C CYS A 92 -12.93 0.73 -0.60
N VAL A 93 -12.84 0.82 0.72
CA VAL A 93 -13.84 0.19 1.64
C VAL A 93 -14.85 1.18 2.19
N ARG A 94 -14.57 2.48 2.11
CA ARG A 94 -15.46 3.56 2.56
C ARG A 94 -15.40 4.69 1.54
N ALA A 95 -16.57 5.20 1.13
CA ALA A 95 -16.63 6.34 0.23
C ALA A 95 -15.79 7.50 0.78
N ALA A 96 -14.96 8.08 -0.08
CA ALA A 96 -14.13 9.22 0.23
C ALA A 96 -14.64 10.41 -0.58
N GLY A 97 -15.16 11.43 0.11
CA GLY A 97 -15.67 12.65 -0.50
C GLY A 97 -14.56 13.58 -0.99
N THR A 98 -14.92 14.62 -1.73
CA THR A 98 -13.97 15.60 -2.27
C THR A 98 -13.23 16.39 -1.19
N SER A 99 -13.82 16.53 0.01
CA SER A 99 -13.23 17.17 1.19
C SER A 99 -12.33 16.26 2.03
N ASP A 100 -12.38 14.95 1.82
CA ASP A 100 -11.54 14.01 2.57
C ASP A 100 -10.09 14.11 2.07
N THR A 101 -9.12 14.06 2.97
CA THR A 101 -7.69 14.04 2.61
C THR A 101 -7.16 12.63 2.41
N THR A 102 -7.94 11.63 2.84
CA THR A 102 -7.56 10.22 2.78
C THR A 102 -8.67 9.35 2.19
N VAL A 103 -8.28 8.16 1.74
CA VAL A 103 -9.19 7.10 1.32
C VAL A 103 -8.81 5.81 2.02
N ARG A 104 -9.83 5.12 2.56
CA ARG A 104 -9.64 3.84 3.22
C ARG A 104 -9.64 2.72 2.20
N ILE A 105 -8.53 1.98 2.12
CA ILE A 105 -8.32 0.94 1.12
C ILE A 105 -8.03 -0.38 1.83
N ARG A 106 -8.76 -1.43 1.43
CA ARG A 106 -8.36 -2.80 1.71
C ARG A 106 -7.28 -3.18 0.71
N MET A 107 -6.06 -3.39 1.20
CA MET A 107 -4.97 -3.83 0.38
C MET A 107 -5.20 -5.25 -0.13
N SER A 108 -4.89 -5.45 -1.40
CA SER A 108 -4.87 -6.76 -2.04
C SER A 108 -3.70 -6.76 -3.03
N GLN A 109 -2.59 -7.35 -2.60
CA GLN A 109 -1.43 -7.63 -3.43
C GLN A 109 -1.56 -9.00 -4.09
#